data_AF-A0A2W5NDC5-F1
#
_entry.id   AF-A0A2W5NDC5-F1
#
_cell.length_a   1.000
_cell.length_b   1.000
_cell.length_c   1.000
_cell.angle_alpha   90.00
_cell.angle_beta   90.00
_cell.angle_gamma   90.00
#
_symmetry.space_group_name_H-M   'P 1'
#
loop_
_entity.id
_entity.type
_entity.pdbx_description
1 polymer ?
#
loop_
_entity_poly.entity_id
_entity_poly.type
_entity_poly.pdbx_seq_one_letter_code
_entity_poly.pdbx_strand_id
1 'polypeptide(L)'
;MPNPPSEPVSRAATRAMLIGAAVLVLLGVAAVWVAARKGAAPPAADAVAVTVTDATCEPAVLEVPAGRRSFLIHNASDRPLEWEILDGVMVVAERENIAPGITATLTERLDPGTYEITCGLLSNPRGTLTVVATAESEAAKKAPETREFIGPLSEYRVYLARRSGQILVATATLAEKIAAGDVEGAKEAWLAARVPWREMAPVSGRIADLANSMDPQAEYLAQREEDPGFTGFHRIEYGLWVRNSTEGLEPVADKLLADAAALRDRLGKLAVAPADLAGNAADLARRVADQAPGSQAPYSQTDLAEFSADLAGISKSALLVDPLVATADPAASGALRGALESAQGMLDGFKVEGAWPSYDAVDAAGRARIAAAFAAVAEAAAAYNAAIGLE
;
A
#
# COMPACT_ATOMS: atom_id res chain seq x y z
N MET A 1 -32.24 73.69 -0.25
CA MET A 1 -31.09 74.31 -0.95
C MET A 1 -30.91 73.57 -2.27
N PRO A 2 -31.00 74.22 -3.44
CA PRO A 2 -30.75 73.56 -4.72
C PRO A 2 -29.24 73.35 -4.92
N ASN A 3 -28.85 72.16 -5.39
CA ASN A 3 -27.46 71.85 -5.76
C ASN A 3 -27.00 72.79 -6.89
N PRO A 4 -25.75 73.29 -6.86
CA PRO A 4 -25.24 74.13 -7.94
C PRO A 4 -25.16 73.31 -9.25
N PRO A 5 -25.39 73.94 -10.41
CA PRO A 5 -25.27 73.27 -11.69
C PRO A 5 -23.82 72.83 -11.91
N SER A 6 -23.62 71.56 -12.26
CA SER A 6 -22.31 71.03 -12.63
C SER A 6 -21.84 71.70 -13.92
N GLU A 7 -20.73 72.43 -13.85
CA GLU A 7 -20.12 73.05 -15.03
C GLU A 7 -19.70 71.96 -16.05
N PRO A 8 -19.95 72.18 -17.36
CA PRO A 8 -19.54 71.23 -18.38
C PRO A 8 -18.01 71.20 -18.46
N VAL A 9 -17.46 69.99 -18.26
CA VAL A 9 -16.02 69.73 -18.40
C VAL A 9 -15.53 70.26 -19.76
N SER A 10 -14.51 71.11 -19.74
CA SER A 10 -14.02 71.78 -20.95
C SER A 10 -13.55 70.76 -21.99
N ARG A 11 -13.76 71.06 -23.28
CA ARG A 11 -13.32 70.20 -24.40
C ARG A 11 -11.83 69.84 -24.33
N ALA A 12 -11.01 70.71 -23.72
CA ALA A 12 -9.59 70.47 -23.49
C ALA A 12 -9.36 69.39 -22.42
N ALA A 13 -10.12 69.42 -21.31
CA ALA A 13 -10.05 68.41 -20.26
C ALA A 13 -10.55 67.04 -20.76
N THR A 14 -11.61 67.00 -21.57
CA THR A 14 -12.08 65.74 -22.18
C THR A 14 -11.04 65.14 -23.14
N ARG A 15 -10.37 65.97 -23.96
CA ARG A 15 -9.29 65.51 -24.85
C ARG A 15 -8.09 65.01 -24.06
N ALA A 16 -7.70 65.70 -22.99
CA ALA A 16 -6.61 65.26 -22.13
C ALA A 16 -6.92 63.92 -21.44
N MET A 17 -8.16 63.71 -20.98
CA MET A 17 -8.59 62.44 -20.40
C MET A 17 -8.60 61.30 -21.43
N LEU A 18 -9.06 61.54 -22.66
CA LEU A 18 -9.06 60.54 -23.73
C LEU A 18 -7.63 60.15 -24.15
N ILE A 19 -6.72 61.12 -24.24
CA ILE A 19 -5.31 60.86 -24.51
C ILE A 19 -4.67 60.07 -23.36
N GLY A 20 -4.96 60.45 -22.11
CA GLY A 20 -4.47 59.73 -20.93
C GLY A 20 -4.95 58.28 -20.87
N ALA A 21 -6.22 58.04 -21.18
CA ALA A 21 -6.79 56.69 -21.26
C ALA A 21 -6.14 55.86 -22.40
N ALA A 22 -5.93 56.46 -23.58
CA ALA A 22 -5.27 55.78 -24.70
C ALA A 22 -3.81 55.42 -24.38
N VAL A 23 -3.07 56.30 -23.71
CA VAL A 23 -1.70 56.03 -23.26
C VAL A 23 -1.67 54.91 -22.23
N LEU A 24 -2.61 54.88 -21.27
CA LEU A 24 -2.70 53.81 -20.28
C LEU A 24 -3.02 52.45 -20.92
N VAL A 25 -3.90 52.40 -21.92
CA VAL A 25 -4.18 51.17 -22.68
C VAL A 25 -2.94 50.70 -23.44
N LEU A 26 -2.23 51.61 -24.11
CA LEU A 26 -0.99 51.26 -24.83
C LEU A 26 0.10 50.75 -23.89
N LEU A 27 0.26 51.36 -22.71
CA LEU A 27 1.19 50.92 -21.68
C LEU A 27 0.79 49.56 -21.10
N GLY A 28 -0.50 49.31 -20.88
CA GLY A 28 -1.02 48.01 -20.45
C GLY A 28 -0.75 46.91 -21.47
N VAL A 29 -1.02 47.16 -22.75
CA VAL A 29 -0.72 46.21 -23.85
C VAL A 29 0.78 45.96 -23.95
N ALA A 30 1.61 47.00 -23.85
CA ALA A 30 3.06 46.85 -23.87
C ALA A 30 3.58 46.03 -22.67
N ALA A 31 3.05 46.27 -21.47
CA ALA A 31 3.40 45.52 -20.27
C ALA A 31 3.01 44.04 -20.37
N VAL A 32 1.80 43.74 -20.87
CA VAL A 32 1.35 42.35 -21.12
C VAL A 32 2.20 41.69 -22.19
N TRP A 33 2.54 42.39 -23.26
CA TRP A 33 3.40 41.87 -24.33
C TRP A 33 4.84 41.57 -23.85
N VAL A 34 5.40 42.44 -23.00
CA VAL A 34 6.73 42.22 -22.39
C VAL A 34 6.68 41.08 -21.37
N ALA A 35 5.65 40.99 -20.54
CA ALA A 35 5.48 39.91 -19.57
C ALA A 35 5.30 38.55 -20.27
N ALA A 36 4.50 38.49 -21.34
CA ALA A 36 4.29 37.29 -22.14
C ALA A 36 5.61 36.79 -22.78
N ARG A 37 6.49 37.70 -23.21
CA ARG A 37 7.82 37.34 -23.75
C ARG A 37 8.84 36.91 -22.69
N LYS A 38 8.69 37.36 -21.44
CA LYS A 38 9.61 37.03 -20.34
C LYS A 38 9.18 35.84 -19.49
N GLY A 39 7.90 35.43 -19.56
CA GLY A 39 7.33 34.35 -18.75
C GLY A 39 7.50 32.94 -19.31
N ALA A 40 7.92 32.79 -20.57
CA ALA A 40 8.25 31.48 -21.12
C ALA A 40 9.67 31.10 -20.67
N ALA A 41 9.80 30.10 -19.80
CA ALA A 41 11.08 29.46 -19.57
C ALA A 41 11.62 28.99 -20.94
N PRO A 42 12.88 29.30 -21.29
CA PRO A 42 13.45 28.77 -22.52
C PRO A 42 13.36 27.24 -22.48
N PRO A 43 13.06 26.58 -23.62
CA PRO A 43 13.05 25.12 -23.68
C PRO A 43 14.39 24.59 -23.16
N ALA A 44 14.34 23.50 -22.39
CA ALA A 44 15.56 22.82 -21.95
C ALA A 44 16.44 22.54 -23.18
N ALA A 45 17.76 22.73 -23.05
CA ALA A 45 18.69 22.65 -24.19
C ALA A 45 18.70 21.27 -24.87
N ASP A 46 18.13 20.26 -24.20
CA ASP A 46 17.99 18.86 -24.57
C ASP A 46 16.51 18.44 -24.84
N ALA A 47 15.59 19.40 -25.01
CA ALA A 47 14.19 19.09 -25.28
C ALA A 47 14.00 18.43 -26.66
N VAL A 48 13.21 17.37 -26.69
CA VAL A 48 12.87 16.61 -27.89
C VAL A 48 11.78 17.35 -28.66
N ALA A 49 12.08 17.84 -29.86
CA ALA A 49 11.10 18.53 -30.68
C ALA A 49 10.11 17.55 -31.32
N VAL A 50 8.83 17.86 -31.22
CA VAL A 50 7.73 17.09 -31.83
C VAL A 50 6.81 18.08 -32.55
N THR A 51 6.61 17.91 -33.85
CA THR A 51 5.63 18.71 -34.61
C THR A 51 4.39 17.88 -34.87
N VAL A 52 3.23 18.33 -34.41
CA VAL A 52 1.95 17.61 -34.59
C VAL A 52 1.13 18.30 -35.67
N THR A 53 0.71 17.54 -36.68
CA THR A 53 -0.15 17.98 -37.79
C THR A 53 -1.58 17.50 -37.57
N ASP A 54 -2.46 17.64 -38.58
CA ASP A 54 -3.83 17.13 -38.49
C ASP A 54 -3.89 15.60 -38.31
N ALA A 55 -2.90 14.88 -38.85
CA ALA A 55 -2.95 13.42 -39.01
C ALA A 55 -1.81 12.68 -38.31
N THR A 56 -0.63 13.28 -38.21
CA THR A 56 0.60 12.63 -37.74
C THR A 56 1.42 13.56 -36.85
N CYS A 57 2.50 13.04 -36.29
CA CYS A 57 3.55 13.86 -35.68
C CYS A 57 4.89 13.58 -36.37
N GLU A 58 5.79 14.55 -36.33
CA GLU A 58 7.15 14.48 -36.84
C GLU A 58 8.13 14.74 -35.69
N PRO A 59 8.95 13.75 -35.31
CA PRO A 59 8.88 12.34 -35.73
C PRO A 59 7.69 11.59 -35.09
N ALA A 60 7.19 10.54 -35.77
CA ALA A 60 6.15 9.64 -35.24
C ALA A 60 6.70 8.52 -34.35
N VAL A 61 8.01 8.28 -34.41
CA VAL A 61 8.72 7.31 -33.58
C VAL A 61 9.84 8.05 -32.87
N LEU A 62 9.80 8.02 -31.54
CA LEU A 62 10.75 8.68 -30.66
C LEU A 62 11.54 7.63 -29.88
N GLU A 63 12.82 7.92 -29.65
CA GLU A 63 13.65 7.17 -28.72
C GLU A 63 14.36 8.15 -27.78
N VAL A 64 14.20 7.96 -26.48
CA VAL A 64 14.80 8.82 -25.44
C VAL A 64 15.36 7.98 -24.30
N PRO A 65 16.39 8.43 -23.56
CA PRO A 65 16.81 7.74 -22.35
C PRO A 65 15.76 7.87 -21.24
N ALA A 66 15.67 6.92 -20.33
CA ALA A 66 14.84 6.99 -19.13
C ALA A 66 15.27 8.15 -18.21
N GLY A 67 14.35 8.60 -17.34
CA GLY A 67 14.54 9.75 -16.47
C GLY A 67 13.76 10.99 -16.94
N ARG A 68 14.14 12.17 -16.43
CA ARG A 68 13.42 13.42 -16.73
C ARG A 68 13.66 13.86 -18.17
N ARG A 69 12.60 13.96 -18.95
CA ARG A 69 12.62 14.40 -20.36
C ARG A 69 11.67 15.55 -20.58
N SER A 70 12.05 16.42 -21.51
CA SER A 70 11.22 17.52 -21.96
C SER A 70 10.92 17.35 -23.44
N PHE A 71 9.66 17.49 -23.80
CA PHE A 71 9.17 17.46 -25.17
C PHE A 71 8.70 18.86 -25.54
N LEU A 72 9.16 19.34 -26.69
CA LEU A 72 8.79 20.63 -27.25
C LEU A 72 7.79 20.39 -28.39
N ILE A 73 6.50 20.51 -28.06
CA ILE A 73 5.40 20.13 -28.94
C ILE A 73 4.93 21.36 -29.71
N HIS A 74 5.15 21.37 -31.03
CA HIS A 74 4.66 22.40 -31.94
C HIS A 74 3.38 21.95 -32.63
N ASN A 75 2.33 22.76 -32.54
CA ASN A 75 1.10 22.51 -33.27
C ASN A 75 1.17 23.14 -34.68
N ALA A 76 1.32 22.29 -35.69
CA ALA A 76 1.30 22.63 -37.12
C ALA A 76 -0.06 22.31 -37.80
N SER A 77 -1.10 22.05 -37.03
CA SER A 77 -2.49 21.92 -37.49
C SER A 77 -3.23 23.26 -37.51
N ASP A 78 -4.44 23.27 -38.05
CA ASP A 78 -5.34 24.43 -38.04
C ASP A 78 -6.29 24.47 -36.82
N ARG A 79 -6.19 23.49 -35.90
CA ARG A 79 -7.06 23.35 -34.72
C ARG A 79 -6.25 23.21 -33.42
N PRO A 80 -6.83 23.54 -32.25
CA PRO A 80 -6.22 23.17 -30.98
C PRO A 80 -6.06 21.65 -30.88
N LEU A 81 -4.94 21.19 -30.32
CA LEU A 81 -4.67 19.77 -30.10
C LEU A 81 -4.09 19.52 -28.71
N GLU A 82 -4.01 18.25 -28.36
CA GLU A 82 -3.31 17.73 -27.19
C GLU A 82 -2.27 16.70 -27.61
N TRP A 83 -1.23 16.56 -26.78
CA TRP A 83 -0.19 15.55 -26.95
C TRP A 83 0.00 14.80 -25.64
N GLU A 84 -0.18 13.49 -25.70
CA GLU A 84 -0.22 12.59 -24.56
C GLU A 84 0.79 11.46 -24.75
N ILE A 85 1.37 11.01 -23.64
CA ILE A 85 2.15 9.78 -23.54
C ILE A 85 1.25 8.76 -22.85
N LEU A 86 1.03 7.61 -23.50
CA LEU A 86 0.08 6.60 -23.09
C LEU A 86 0.79 5.28 -22.78
N ASP A 87 0.36 4.62 -21.70
CA ASP A 87 0.68 3.24 -21.36
C ASP A 87 -0.61 2.42 -21.34
N GLY A 88 -0.95 1.82 -22.49
CA GLY A 88 -2.24 1.18 -22.72
C GLY A 88 -3.40 2.18 -22.60
N VAL A 89 -4.19 2.06 -21.53
CA VAL A 89 -5.32 2.97 -21.26
C VAL A 89 -4.98 4.13 -20.32
N MET A 90 -3.75 4.17 -19.81
CA MET A 90 -3.30 5.18 -18.84
C MET A 90 -2.62 6.35 -19.54
N VAL A 91 -3.00 7.57 -19.17
CA VAL A 91 -2.26 8.78 -19.54
C VAL A 91 -1.11 8.96 -18.55
N VAL A 92 0.12 8.78 -19.04
CA VAL A 92 1.35 8.96 -18.25
C VAL A 92 1.61 10.44 -18.03
N ALA A 93 1.49 11.24 -19.09
CA ALA A 93 1.58 12.68 -19.04
C ALA A 93 0.93 13.29 -20.27
N GLU A 94 0.42 14.51 -20.13
CA GLU A 94 -0.31 15.20 -21.20
C GLU A 94 -0.03 16.69 -21.25
N ARG A 95 -0.16 17.25 -22.45
CA ARG A 95 -0.27 18.68 -22.66
C ARG A 95 -1.45 19.02 -23.55
N GLU A 96 -2.47 19.58 -22.92
CA GLU A 96 -3.74 19.94 -23.56
C GLU A 96 -3.73 21.34 -24.19
N ASN A 97 -4.72 21.59 -25.06
CA ASN A 97 -5.11 22.92 -25.54
C ASN A 97 -3.98 23.71 -26.21
N ILE A 98 -3.10 23.02 -26.95
CA ILE A 98 -2.02 23.64 -27.73
C ILE A 98 -2.64 24.29 -28.96
N ALA A 99 -2.71 25.63 -28.99
CA ALA A 99 -3.33 26.37 -30.09
C ALA A 99 -2.51 26.28 -31.41
N PRO A 100 -3.16 26.47 -32.57
CA PRO A 100 -2.48 26.48 -33.88
C PRO A 100 -1.27 27.41 -33.93
N GLY A 101 -0.13 26.90 -34.42
CA GLY A 101 1.12 27.64 -34.56
C GLY A 101 1.89 27.87 -33.24
N ILE A 102 1.38 27.40 -32.10
CA ILE A 102 2.01 27.55 -30.79
C ILE A 102 2.84 26.30 -30.46
N THR A 103 3.91 26.54 -29.70
CA THR A 103 4.74 25.49 -29.12
C THR A 103 4.52 25.44 -27.61
N ALA A 104 4.31 24.25 -27.06
CA ALA A 104 4.20 24.00 -25.63
C ALA A 104 5.26 22.99 -25.18
N THR A 105 5.68 23.07 -23.93
CA THR A 105 6.62 22.13 -23.33
C THR A 105 5.89 21.18 -22.38
N LEU A 106 6.15 19.89 -22.52
CA LEU A 106 5.79 18.86 -21.53
C LEU A 106 7.07 18.32 -20.91
N THR A 107 7.16 18.25 -19.58
CA THR A 107 8.31 17.67 -18.89
C THR A 107 7.84 16.57 -17.96
N GLU A 108 8.31 15.35 -18.16
CA GLU A 108 7.94 14.19 -17.37
C GLU A 108 9.16 13.32 -17.04
N ARG A 109 9.12 12.57 -15.94
CA ARG A 109 10.09 11.50 -15.68
C ARG A 109 9.53 10.19 -16.24
N LEU A 110 10.23 9.63 -17.22
CA LEU A 110 9.80 8.42 -17.92
C LEU A 110 10.61 7.21 -17.46
N ASP A 111 9.89 6.12 -17.19
CA ASP A 111 10.50 4.82 -16.92
C ASP A 111 10.87 4.11 -18.22
N PRO A 112 11.83 3.16 -18.21
CA PRO A 112 12.17 2.39 -19.40
C PRO A 112 10.96 1.58 -19.90
N GLY A 113 10.67 1.66 -21.20
CA GLY A 113 9.49 1.01 -21.77
C GLY A 113 9.14 1.49 -23.17
N THR A 114 8.03 0.99 -23.69
CA THR A 114 7.46 1.43 -24.97
C THR A 114 6.09 2.01 -24.70
N TYR A 115 5.90 3.27 -25.07
CA TYR A 115 4.68 4.03 -24.89
C TYR A 115 4.06 4.38 -26.24
N GLU A 116 2.76 4.59 -26.26
CA GLU A 116 2.09 5.22 -27.39
C GLU A 116 2.07 6.73 -27.20
N ILE A 117 2.08 7.48 -28.30
CA ILE A 117 1.91 8.94 -28.27
C ILE A 117 0.80 9.35 -29.21
N THR A 118 0.02 10.34 -28.78
CA THR A 118 -1.07 10.87 -29.61
C THR A 118 -0.50 11.79 -30.68
N CYS A 119 -0.79 11.45 -31.92
CA CYS A 119 -0.20 12.13 -33.08
C CYS A 119 -1.29 12.46 -34.08
N GLY A 120 -1.77 13.71 -34.03
CA GLY A 120 -2.85 14.21 -34.86
C GLY A 120 -4.03 14.71 -34.05
N LEU A 121 -5.12 14.98 -34.74
CA LEU A 121 -6.36 15.44 -34.11
C LEU A 121 -7.15 14.25 -33.56
N LEU A 122 -7.83 14.45 -32.42
CA LEU A 122 -8.71 13.49 -31.72
C LEU A 122 -8.02 12.47 -30.79
N SER A 123 -6.87 12.79 -30.19
CA SER A 123 -6.32 12.02 -29.05
C SER A 123 -6.10 10.53 -29.32
N ASN A 124 -5.87 10.17 -30.58
CA ASN A 124 -5.65 8.78 -30.98
C ASN A 124 -4.16 8.46 -30.99
N PRO A 125 -3.72 7.34 -30.38
CA PRO A 125 -2.34 6.89 -30.47
C PRO A 125 -2.00 6.59 -31.92
N ARG A 126 -1.01 7.31 -32.46
CA ARG A 126 -0.52 7.11 -33.84
C ARG A 126 1.01 7.14 -33.93
N GLY A 127 1.70 7.43 -32.83
CA GLY A 127 3.14 7.33 -32.73
C GLY A 127 3.58 6.43 -31.58
N THR A 128 4.89 6.21 -31.50
CA THR A 128 5.52 5.37 -30.47
C THR A 128 6.68 6.12 -29.82
N LEU A 129 6.82 5.98 -28.51
CA LEU A 129 7.94 6.50 -27.73
C LEU A 129 8.64 5.34 -27.02
N THR A 130 9.86 5.03 -27.44
CA THR A 130 10.73 4.08 -26.78
C THR A 130 11.60 4.80 -25.75
N VAL A 131 11.53 4.37 -24.50
CA VAL A 131 12.33 4.91 -23.40
C VAL A 131 13.39 3.88 -23.03
N VAL A 132 14.65 4.19 -23.30
CA VAL A 132 15.79 3.28 -23.12
C VAL A 132 16.33 3.37 -21.70
N ALA A 133 16.55 2.23 -21.05
CA ALA A 133 17.11 2.18 -19.71
C ALA A 133 18.48 2.90 -19.60
N THR A 134 18.70 3.56 -18.47
CA THR A 134 19.95 4.24 -18.11
C THR A 134 20.48 3.71 -16.79
N ALA A 135 21.77 3.96 -16.49
CA ALA A 135 22.32 3.61 -15.19
C ALA A 135 21.57 4.30 -14.02
N GLU A 136 21.10 5.53 -14.23
CA GLU A 136 20.29 6.26 -13.24
C GLU A 136 18.92 5.61 -13.03
N SER A 137 18.23 5.21 -14.11
CA SER A 137 16.92 4.55 -13.98
C SER A 137 17.04 3.17 -13.35
N GLU A 138 18.09 2.41 -13.65
CA GLU A 138 18.34 1.12 -12.97
C GLU A 138 18.64 1.31 -11.48
N ALA A 139 19.37 2.36 -11.12
CA ALA A 139 19.62 2.69 -9.71
C ALA A 139 18.33 3.14 -8.99
N ALA A 140 17.47 3.91 -9.66
CA ALA A 140 16.21 4.40 -9.10
C ALA A 140 15.24 3.27 -8.73
N LYS A 141 15.21 2.16 -9.49
CA LYS A 141 14.39 0.98 -9.14
C LYS A 141 14.70 0.42 -7.76
N LYS A 142 15.98 0.48 -7.35
CA LYS A 142 16.45 -0.02 -6.05
C LYS A 142 16.26 0.97 -4.91
N ALA A 143 15.70 2.14 -5.18
CA ALA A 143 15.41 3.15 -4.18
C ALA A 143 14.09 3.87 -4.53
N PRO A 144 12.94 3.19 -4.38
CA PRO A 144 11.64 3.79 -4.66
C PRO A 144 11.44 5.09 -3.87
N GLU A 145 10.76 6.05 -4.48
CA GLU A 145 10.45 7.33 -3.85
C GLU A 145 9.48 7.13 -2.69
N THR A 146 9.58 7.96 -1.64
CA THR A 146 8.74 7.84 -0.43
C THR A 146 7.24 7.80 -0.73
N ARG A 147 6.79 8.50 -1.78
CA ARG A 147 5.37 8.54 -2.19
C ARG A 147 4.84 7.18 -2.66
N GLU A 148 5.70 6.32 -3.19
CA GLU A 148 5.33 4.99 -3.71
C GLU A 148 4.90 4.04 -2.57
N PHE A 149 5.32 4.32 -1.34
CA PHE A 149 4.90 3.56 -0.15
C PHE A 149 3.58 4.02 0.45
N ILE A 150 3.00 5.16 0.01
CA ILE A 150 1.74 5.68 0.57
C ILE A 150 0.60 4.69 0.35
N GLY A 151 0.48 4.11 -0.85
CA GLY A 151 -0.52 3.10 -1.19
C GLY A 151 -0.39 1.85 -0.33
N PRO A 152 0.76 1.14 -0.36
CA PRO A 152 1.05 -0.02 0.47
C PRO A 152 0.74 0.19 1.96
N LEU A 153 1.20 1.30 2.55
CA LEU A 153 0.99 1.59 3.96
C LEU A 153 -0.48 1.90 4.30
N SER A 154 -1.18 2.61 3.41
CA SER A 154 -2.61 2.90 3.58
C SER A 154 -3.45 1.63 3.53
N GLU A 155 -3.13 0.74 2.58
CA GLU A 155 -3.81 -0.54 2.46
C GLU A 155 -3.56 -1.44 3.67
N TYR A 156 -2.33 -1.47 4.19
CA TYR A 156 -2.04 -2.22 5.42
C TYR A 156 -2.80 -1.67 6.63
N ARG A 157 -2.91 -0.35 6.75
CA ARG A 157 -3.70 0.28 7.83
C ARG A 157 -5.17 -0.13 7.76
N VAL A 158 -5.76 -0.16 6.57
CA VAL A 158 -7.13 -0.64 6.36
C VAL A 158 -7.26 -2.11 6.74
N TYR A 159 -6.29 -2.95 6.36
CA TYR A 159 -6.25 -4.35 6.75
C TYR A 159 -6.25 -4.53 8.27
N LEU A 160 -5.34 -3.87 8.99
CA LEU A 160 -5.26 -3.93 10.46
C LEU A 160 -6.54 -3.41 11.13
N ALA A 161 -7.12 -2.33 10.62
CA ALA A 161 -8.39 -1.80 11.13
C ALA A 161 -9.54 -2.81 10.97
N ARG A 162 -9.61 -3.50 9.83
CA ARG A 162 -10.63 -4.52 9.58
C ARG A 162 -10.44 -5.74 10.49
N ARG A 163 -9.22 -6.28 10.59
CA ARG A 163 -8.94 -7.46 11.42
C ARG A 163 -9.13 -7.19 12.92
N SER A 164 -8.70 -6.03 13.41
CA SER A 164 -8.97 -5.63 14.80
C SER A 164 -10.45 -5.41 15.10
N GLY A 165 -11.22 -4.89 14.14
CA GLY A 165 -12.68 -4.87 14.23
C GLY A 165 -13.30 -6.27 14.32
N GLN A 166 -12.79 -7.24 13.56
CA GLN A 166 -13.24 -8.63 13.62
C GLN A 166 -12.93 -9.29 14.96
N ILE A 167 -11.74 -9.05 15.55
CA ILE A 167 -11.42 -9.54 16.90
C ILE A 167 -12.39 -8.99 17.93
N LEU A 168 -12.68 -7.68 17.88
CA LEU A 168 -13.58 -7.07 18.85
C LEU A 168 -14.97 -7.72 18.82
N VAL A 169 -15.51 -7.97 17.63
CA VAL A 169 -16.80 -8.66 17.47
C VAL A 169 -16.70 -10.11 17.95
N ALA A 170 -15.66 -10.84 17.56
CA ALA A 170 -15.52 -12.25 17.92
C ALA A 170 -15.29 -12.46 19.43
N THR A 171 -14.52 -11.58 20.09
CA THR A 171 -14.32 -11.60 21.54
C THR A 171 -15.57 -11.19 22.32
N ALA A 172 -16.41 -10.31 21.77
CA ALA A 172 -17.72 -10.02 22.35
C ALA A 172 -18.64 -11.25 22.30
N THR A 173 -18.72 -11.92 21.14
CA THR A 173 -19.45 -13.19 21.02
C THR A 173 -18.91 -14.24 21.99
N LEU A 174 -17.59 -14.37 22.13
CA LEU A 174 -16.97 -15.31 23.07
C LEU A 174 -17.39 -15.01 24.52
N ALA A 175 -17.36 -13.75 24.94
CA ALA A 175 -17.81 -13.34 26.28
C ALA A 175 -19.29 -13.66 26.52
N GLU A 176 -20.16 -13.39 25.54
CA GLU A 176 -21.59 -13.74 25.61
C GLU A 176 -21.81 -15.24 25.79
N LYS A 177 -21.08 -16.08 25.05
CA LYS A 177 -21.16 -17.54 25.14
C LYS A 177 -20.69 -18.08 26.49
N ILE A 178 -19.60 -17.52 27.01
CA ILE A 178 -19.06 -17.86 28.33
C ILE A 178 -20.07 -17.49 29.43
N ALA A 179 -20.63 -16.29 29.40
CA ALA A 179 -21.63 -15.82 30.36
C ALA A 179 -22.92 -16.65 30.31
N ALA A 180 -23.30 -17.16 29.13
CA ALA A 180 -24.43 -18.04 28.96
C ALA A 180 -24.19 -19.49 29.43
N GLY A 181 -22.96 -19.86 29.80
CA GLY A 181 -22.61 -21.25 30.11
C GLY A 181 -22.55 -22.18 28.90
N ASP A 182 -22.53 -21.62 27.68
CA ASP A 182 -22.54 -22.38 26.42
C ASP A 182 -21.11 -22.78 26.04
N VAL A 183 -20.64 -23.91 26.57
CA VAL A 183 -19.26 -24.40 26.36
C VAL A 183 -18.96 -24.64 24.88
N GLU A 184 -19.85 -25.28 24.13
CA GLU A 184 -19.61 -25.59 22.71
C GLU A 184 -19.66 -24.32 21.86
N GLY A 185 -20.63 -23.43 22.10
CA GLY A 185 -20.65 -22.12 21.44
C GLY A 185 -19.45 -21.25 21.79
N ALA A 186 -18.91 -21.35 23.00
CA ALA A 186 -17.69 -20.66 23.40
C ALA A 186 -16.44 -21.23 22.69
N LYS A 187 -16.35 -22.55 22.48
CA LYS A 187 -15.27 -23.16 21.69
C LYS A 187 -15.29 -22.65 20.25
N GLU A 188 -16.46 -22.62 19.61
CA GLU A 188 -16.62 -22.07 18.26
C GLU A 188 -16.23 -20.59 18.19
N ALA A 189 -16.71 -19.78 19.15
CA ALA A 189 -16.39 -18.36 19.22
C ALA A 189 -14.89 -18.10 19.48
N TRP A 190 -14.24 -18.94 20.29
CA TRP A 190 -12.81 -18.87 20.54
C TRP A 190 -12.03 -19.11 19.24
N LEU A 191 -12.34 -20.18 18.51
CA LEU A 191 -11.72 -20.48 17.21
C LEU A 191 -11.91 -19.33 16.21
N ALA A 192 -13.12 -18.75 16.15
CA ALA A 192 -13.40 -17.62 15.29
C ALA A 192 -12.60 -16.36 15.67
N ALA A 193 -12.35 -16.13 16.96
CA ALA A 193 -11.57 -15.00 17.45
C ALA A 193 -10.07 -15.16 17.21
N ARG A 194 -9.55 -16.39 17.20
CA ARG A 194 -8.13 -16.69 16.93
C ARG A 194 -7.70 -16.31 15.52
N VAL A 195 -8.54 -16.55 14.50
CA VAL A 195 -8.17 -16.29 13.10
C VAL A 195 -7.70 -14.84 12.86
N PRO A 196 -8.50 -13.79 13.13
CA PRO A 196 -8.07 -12.42 12.91
C PRO A 196 -6.95 -11.96 13.86
N TRP A 197 -6.77 -12.62 15.01
CA TRP A 197 -5.60 -12.41 15.89
C TRP A 197 -4.31 -12.86 15.23
N ARG A 198 -4.29 -14.09 14.68
CA ARG A 198 -3.13 -14.65 13.96
C ARG A 198 -2.84 -13.91 12.65
N GLU A 199 -3.86 -13.51 11.91
CA GLU A 199 -3.71 -12.69 10.70
C GLU A 199 -3.02 -11.32 10.94
N MET A 200 -3.07 -10.79 12.17
CA MET A 200 -2.36 -9.56 12.56
C MET A 200 -1.05 -9.80 13.29
N ALA A 201 -0.62 -11.05 13.46
CA ALA A 201 0.59 -11.38 14.20
C ALA A 201 1.89 -10.70 13.70
N PRO A 202 2.05 -10.24 12.43
CA PRO A 202 3.24 -9.51 12.04
C PRO A 202 3.49 -8.26 12.89
N VAL A 203 2.45 -7.54 13.32
CA VAL A 203 2.60 -6.32 14.14
C VAL A 203 2.62 -6.58 15.64
N SER A 204 2.54 -7.84 16.09
CA SER A 204 2.49 -8.21 17.53
C SER A 204 3.62 -7.60 18.36
N GLY A 205 4.84 -7.52 17.81
CA GLY A 205 5.98 -6.89 18.50
C GLY A 205 5.79 -5.40 18.82
N ARG A 206 4.90 -4.70 18.09
CA ARG A 206 4.56 -3.28 18.31
C ARG A 206 3.52 -3.07 19.42
N ILE A 207 2.90 -4.15 19.88
CA ILE A 207 1.81 -4.20 20.85
C ILE A 207 2.05 -5.29 21.91
N ALA A 208 3.33 -5.50 22.27
CA ALA A 208 3.77 -6.61 23.11
C ALA A 208 3.07 -6.69 24.49
N ASP A 209 2.71 -5.54 25.07
CA ASP A 209 1.92 -5.47 26.32
C ASP A 209 0.53 -6.10 26.16
N LEU A 210 -0.16 -5.80 25.06
CA LEU A 210 -1.45 -6.43 24.74
C LEU A 210 -1.27 -7.88 24.33
N ALA A 211 -0.23 -8.22 23.56
CA ALA A 211 0.05 -9.61 23.19
C ALA A 211 0.28 -10.49 24.43
N ASN A 212 1.06 -10.01 25.41
CA ASN A 212 1.31 -10.74 26.65
C ASN A 212 0.06 -10.86 27.55
N SER A 213 -0.91 -9.96 27.39
CA SER A 213 -2.17 -9.99 28.13
C SER A 213 -3.23 -10.85 27.46
N MET A 214 -3.30 -10.80 26.12
CA MET A 214 -4.31 -11.49 25.33
C MET A 214 -3.92 -12.94 25.03
N ASP A 215 -2.64 -13.26 24.93
CA ASP A 215 -2.16 -14.56 24.45
C ASP A 215 -0.97 -15.14 25.24
N PRO A 216 -0.94 -15.09 26.59
CA PRO A 216 0.14 -15.70 27.35
C PRO A 216 0.08 -17.23 27.27
N GLN A 217 1.23 -17.86 26.99
CA GLN A 217 1.39 -19.31 27.09
C GLN A 217 1.63 -19.72 28.54
N ALA A 218 0.88 -20.71 29.04
CA ALA A 218 1.06 -21.23 30.39
C ALA A 218 2.49 -21.73 30.63
N GLU A 219 3.14 -22.32 29.62
CA GLU A 219 4.51 -22.84 29.73
C GLU A 219 5.55 -21.75 30.09
N TYR A 220 5.29 -20.49 29.74
CA TYR A 220 6.20 -19.38 30.02
C TYR A 220 5.93 -18.70 31.38
N LEU A 221 4.91 -19.15 32.12
CA LEU A 221 4.53 -18.62 33.43
C LEU A 221 5.05 -19.51 34.57
N ALA A 222 5.46 -18.89 35.68
CA ALA A 222 6.12 -19.59 36.77
C ALA A 222 5.22 -20.64 37.44
N GLN A 223 3.92 -20.33 37.56
CA GLN A 223 2.92 -21.24 38.13
C GLN A 223 2.02 -21.87 37.06
N ARG A 224 2.39 -21.73 35.78
CA ARG A 224 1.63 -22.27 34.63
C ARG A 224 0.15 -21.91 34.67
N GLU A 225 -0.76 -22.88 34.59
CA GLU A 225 -2.20 -22.67 34.60
C GLU A 225 -2.74 -22.08 35.92
N GLU A 226 -1.96 -22.17 37.01
CA GLU A 226 -2.30 -21.59 38.31
C GLU A 226 -1.78 -20.14 38.46
N ASP A 227 -0.99 -19.65 37.51
CA ASP A 227 -0.40 -18.32 37.57
C ASP A 227 -1.46 -17.21 37.41
N PRO A 228 -1.46 -16.18 38.27
CA PRO A 228 -2.36 -15.04 38.11
C PRO A 228 -2.21 -14.30 36.77
N GLY A 229 -1.04 -14.41 36.13
CA GLY A 229 -0.79 -13.90 34.79
C GLY A 229 -1.39 -14.74 33.66
N PHE A 230 -1.88 -15.96 33.94
CA PHE A 230 -2.50 -16.82 32.94
C PHE A 230 -3.92 -16.32 32.62
N THR A 231 -4.00 -15.48 31.59
CA THR A 231 -5.20 -14.76 31.16
C THR A 231 -5.43 -14.93 29.66
N GLY A 232 -6.38 -14.19 29.09
CA GLY A 232 -6.58 -14.13 27.64
C GLY A 232 -7.04 -15.45 27.01
N PHE A 233 -6.66 -15.65 25.74
CA PHE A 233 -7.10 -16.76 24.90
C PHE A 233 -6.77 -18.11 25.50
N HIS A 234 -5.52 -18.37 25.90
CA HIS A 234 -5.11 -19.70 26.38
C HIS A 234 -5.71 -20.05 27.75
N ARG A 235 -6.00 -19.07 28.61
CA ARG A 235 -6.74 -19.32 29.87
C ARG A 235 -8.17 -19.76 29.61
N ILE A 236 -8.82 -19.16 28.61
CA ILE A 236 -10.16 -19.55 28.16
C ILE A 236 -10.09 -20.92 27.50
N GLU A 237 -9.10 -21.15 26.64
CA GLU A 237 -8.87 -22.43 25.96
C GLU A 237 -8.72 -23.58 26.96
N TYR A 238 -7.91 -23.41 28.02
CA TYR A 238 -7.78 -24.38 29.09
C TYR A 238 -9.13 -24.70 29.76
N GLY A 239 -9.92 -23.67 30.08
CA GLY A 239 -11.24 -23.84 30.69
C GLY A 239 -12.21 -24.62 29.78
N LEU A 240 -12.23 -24.30 28.49
CA LEU A 240 -13.16 -24.88 27.54
C LEU A 240 -12.77 -26.30 27.09
N TRP A 241 -11.49 -26.58 26.82
CA TRP A 241 -11.05 -27.88 26.31
C TRP A 241 -10.61 -28.87 27.39
N VAL A 242 -9.95 -28.41 28.46
CA VAL A 242 -9.48 -29.30 29.53
C VAL A 242 -10.52 -29.44 30.64
N ARG A 243 -11.10 -28.33 31.09
CA ARG A 243 -12.09 -28.33 32.19
C ARG A 243 -13.51 -28.54 31.68
N ASN A 244 -13.74 -28.40 30.37
CA ASN A 244 -15.05 -28.48 29.72
C ASN A 244 -16.12 -27.65 30.45
N SER A 245 -15.76 -26.42 30.84
CA SER A 245 -16.58 -25.54 31.67
C SER A 245 -16.29 -24.07 31.37
N THR A 246 -17.30 -23.22 31.58
CA THR A 246 -17.15 -21.75 31.58
C THR A 246 -16.95 -21.16 32.97
N GLU A 247 -16.95 -22.00 34.01
CA GLU A 247 -16.83 -21.56 35.40
C GLU A 247 -15.54 -20.77 35.64
N GLY A 248 -15.70 -19.55 36.18
CA GLY A 248 -14.59 -18.64 36.45
C GLY A 248 -13.94 -18.01 35.21
N LEU A 249 -14.49 -18.20 34.00
CA LEU A 249 -13.98 -17.60 32.77
C LEU A 249 -14.55 -16.21 32.46
N GLU A 250 -15.69 -15.82 33.04
CA GLU A 250 -16.34 -14.54 32.76
C GLU A 250 -15.40 -13.33 32.97
N PRO A 251 -14.65 -13.20 34.10
CA PRO A 251 -13.69 -12.10 34.25
C PRO A 251 -12.54 -12.12 33.23
N VAL A 252 -12.16 -13.30 32.75
CA VAL A 252 -11.09 -13.47 31.76
C VAL A 252 -11.58 -13.04 30.37
N ALA A 253 -12.82 -13.38 30.03
CA ALA A 253 -13.46 -13.00 28.78
C ALA A 253 -13.71 -11.49 28.70
N ASP A 254 -14.19 -10.89 29.79
CA ASP A 254 -14.37 -9.43 29.89
C ASP A 254 -13.06 -8.68 29.71
N LYS A 255 -11.99 -9.17 30.35
CA LYS A 255 -10.66 -8.60 30.18
C LYS A 255 -10.16 -8.74 28.73
N LEU A 256 -10.33 -9.90 28.11
CA LEU A 256 -9.93 -10.13 26.72
C LEU A 256 -10.69 -9.20 25.76
N LEU A 257 -11.99 -8.98 25.99
CA LEU A 257 -12.80 -8.03 25.22
C LEU A 257 -12.31 -6.57 25.40
N ALA A 258 -11.97 -6.17 26.62
CA ALA A 258 -11.39 -4.86 26.89
C ALA A 258 -10.02 -4.68 26.19
N ASP A 259 -9.16 -5.70 26.23
CA ASP A 259 -7.87 -5.69 25.54
C ASP A 259 -8.07 -5.64 24.01
N ALA A 260 -9.07 -6.32 23.46
CA ALA A 260 -9.43 -6.24 22.04
C ALA A 260 -9.90 -4.83 21.61
N ALA A 261 -10.64 -4.12 22.48
CA ALA A 261 -11.00 -2.74 22.24
C ALA A 261 -9.77 -1.82 22.24
N ALA A 262 -8.86 -2.00 23.21
CA ALA A 262 -7.61 -1.26 23.27
C ALA A 262 -6.69 -1.54 22.06
N LEU A 263 -6.63 -2.81 21.62
CA LEU A 263 -5.92 -3.25 20.43
C LEU A 263 -6.39 -2.50 19.19
N ARG A 264 -7.71 -2.48 18.94
CA ARG A 264 -8.30 -1.77 17.80
C ARG A 264 -7.93 -0.29 17.80
N ASP A 265 -8.03 0.37 18.95
CA ASP A 265 -7.75 1.80 19.07
C ASP A 265 -6.25 2.11 18.86
N ARG A 266 -5.36 1.22 19.29
CA ARG A 266 -3.90 1.35 19.10
C ARG A 266 -3.49 1.06 17.66
N LEU A 267 -4.01 0.01 17.04
CA LEU A 267 -3.72 -0.31 15.64
C LEU A 267 -4.23 0.77 14.69
N GLY A 268 -5.35 1.44 15.00
CA GLY A 268 -5.82 2.60 14.24
C GLY A 268 -4.84 3.78 14.19
N LYS A 269 -3.87 3.84 15.10
CA LYS A 269 -2.85 4.90 15.24
C LYS A 269 -1.42 4.39 15.00
N LEU A 270 -1.25 3.09 14.73
CA LEU A 270 0.08 2.50 14.58
C LEU A 270 0.76 3.06 13.33
N ALA A 271 1.93 3.67 13.53
CA ALA A 271 2.83 4.01 12.45
C ALA A 271 3.66 2.78 12.08
N VAL A 272 3.48 2.33 10.84
CA VAL A 272 4.25 1.25 10.21
C VAL A 272 5.19 1.90 9.20
N ALA A 273 6.49 1.63 9.29
CA ALA A 273 7.46 2.09 8.30
C ALA A 273 7.41 1.20 7.04
N PRO A 274 7.86 1.67 5.86
CA PRO A 274 7.95 0.81 4.67
C PRO A 274 8.72 -0.50 4.92
N ALA A 275 9.86 -0.42 5.61
CA ALA A 275 10.70 -1.57 5.94
C ALA A 275 10.01 -2.60 6.86
N ASP A 276 9.02 -2.15 7.65
CA ASP A 276 8.29 -3.01 8.57
C ASP A 276 7.36 -3.99 7.82
N LEU A 277 6.92 -3.67 6.59
CA LEU A 277 5.94 -4.48 5.85
C LEU A 277 6.49 -5.88 5.53
N ALA A 278 7.67 -5.96 4.92
CA ALA A 278 8.34 -7.23 4.67
C ALA A 278 9.16 -7.71 5.88
N GLY A 279 9.77 -6.80 6.64
CA GLY A 279 10.59 -7.14 7.81
C GLY A 279 9.80 -7.87 8.90
N ASN A 280 8.65 -7.33 9.32
CA ASN A 280 7.82 -7.99 10.35
C ASN A 280 7.24 -9.32 9.86
N ALA A 281 6.96 -9.43 8.56
CA ALA A 281 6.47 -10.67 7.95
C ALA A 281 7.56 -11.75 7.99
N ALA A 282 8.81 -11.39 7.67
CA ALA A 282 9.97 -12.27 7.78
C ALA A 282 10.20 -12.72 9.23
N ASP A 283 10.11 -11.79 10.19
CA ASP A 283 10.28 -12.10 11.60
C ASP A 283 9.18 -13.01 12.16
N LEU A 284 7.93 -12.80 11.76
CA LEU A 284 6.85 -13.72 12.14
C LEU A 284 7.06 -15.10 11.51
N ALA A 285 7.37 -15.17 10.22
CA ALA A 285 7.63 -16.44 9.55
C ALA A 285 8.75 -17.22 10.23
N ARG A 286 9.83 -16.54 10.65
CA ARG A 286 10.92 -17.15 11.43
C ARG A 286 10.43 -17.68 12.78
N ARG A 287 9.64 -16.89 13.52
CA ARG A 287 9.05 -17.35 14.80
C ARG A 287 8.16 -18.57 14.62
N VAL A 288 7.32 -18.60 13.59
CA VAL A 288 6.47 -19.78 13.29
C VAL A 288 7.34 -20.99 12.96
N ALA A 289 8.42 -20.80 12.19
CA ALA A 289 9.36 -21.88 11.90
C ALA A 289 9.97 -22.48 13.17
N ASP A 290 10.39 -21.62 14.11
CA ASP A 290 10.96 -22.03 15.40
C ASP A 290 9.93 -22.70 16.32
N GLN A 291 8.66 -22.29 16.23
CA GLN A 291 7.57 -22.76 17.09
C GLN A 291 6.89 -24.05 16.59
N ALA A 292 6.93 -24.32 15.28
CA ALA A 292 6.29 -25.48 14.66
C ALA A 292 6.65 -26.85 15.27
N PRO A 293 7.81 -27.11 15.89
CA PRO A 293 8.02 -28.38 16.60
C PRO A 293 7.01 -28.62 17.75
N GLY A 294 6.54 -27.56 18.41
CA GLY A 294 5.60 -27.60 19.52
C GLY A 294 4.20 -27.08 19.16
N SER A 295 3.20 -27.36 19.99
CA SER A 295 1.88 -26.75 19.86
C SER A 295 1.88 -25.38 20.55
N GLN A 296 1.39 -24.37 19.84
CA GLN A 296 1.05 -23.04 20.32
C GLN A 296 -0.43 -22.95 20.75
N ALA A 297 -1.25 -23.96 20.49
CA ALA A 297 -2.61 -24.09 20.99
C ALA A 297 -2.76 -25.42 21.76
N PRO A 298 -2.06 -25.58 22.90
CA PRO A 298 -1.79 -26.90 23.50
C PRO A 298 -3.05 -27.64 23.99
N TYR A 299 -4.19 -26.96 24.16
CA TYR A 299 -5.41 -27.58 24.66
C TYR A 299 -6.42 -27.87 23.53
N SER A 300 -6.53 -26.98 22.54
CA SER A 300 -7.44 -27.10 21.40
C SER A 300 -6.81 -27.81 20.20
N GLN A 301 -5.47 -27.83 20.12
CA GLN A 301 -4.66 -28.44 19.07
C GLN A 301 -5.00 -27.91 17.67
N THR A 302 -5.31 -26.62 17.57
CA THR A 302 -5.79 -25.95 16.34
C THR A 302 -4.68 -25.27 15.54
N ASP A 303 -3.42 -25.60 15.84
CA ASP A 303 -2.21 -24.99 15.29
C ASP A 303 -2.19 -24.89 13.77
N LEU A 304 -2.65 -25.91 13.03
CA LEU A 304 -2.66 -25.86 11.56
C LEU A 304 -3.55 -24.72 11.03
N ALA A 305 -4.70 -24.47 11.66
CA ALA A 305 -5.58 -23.38 11.31
C ALA A 305 -4.93 -22.03 11.65
N GLU A 306 -4.27 -21.94 12.80
CA GLU A 306 -3.54 -20.74 13.23
C GLU A 306 -2.32 -20.44 12.34
N PHE A 307 -1.54 -21.44 11.94
CA PHE A 307 -0.43 -21.27 10.98
C PHE A 307 -0.93 -20.84 9.59
N SER A 308 -2.08 -21.36 9.14
CA SER A 308 -2.67 -20.88 7.90
C SER A 308 -3.09 -19.40 8.01
N ALA A 309 -3.62 -18.98 9.15
CA ALA A 309 -3.96 -17.58 9.42
C ALA A 309 -2.71 -16.68 9.53
N ASP A 310 -1.63 -17.16 10.17
CA ASP A 310 -0.34 -16.47 10.20
C ASP A 310 0.21 -16.27 8.78
N LEU A 311 0.19 -17.32 7.95
CA LEU A 311 0.67 -17.24 6.57
C LEU A 311 -0.14 -16.24 5.74
N ALA A 312 -1.46 -16.15 5.96
CA ALA A 312 -2.29 -15.13 5.34
C ALA A 312 -1.90 -13.70 5.77
N GLY A 313 -1.59 -13.50 7.06
CA GLY A 313 -1.08 -12.24 7.60
C GLY A 313 0.30 -11.85 7.04
N ILE A 314 1.23 -12.81 7.00
CA ILE A 314 2.57 -12.68 6.40
C ILE A 314 2.46 -12.30 4.93
N SER A 315 1.67 -13.06 4.16
CA SER A 315 1.44 -12.81 2.73
C SER A 315 0.87 -11.41 2.52
N LYS A 316 -0.14 -11.02 3.31
CA LYS A 316 -0.74 -9.71 3.17
C LYS A 316 0.25 -8.59 3.43
N SER A 317 1.08 -8.70 4.46
CA SER A 317 2.04 -7.67 4.83
C SER A 317 3.15 -7.53 3.79
N ALA A 318 3.79 -8.65 3.43
CA ALA A 318 4.96 -8.63 2.55
C ALA A 318 4.62 -8.30 1.09
N LEU A 319 3.49 -8.80 0.56
CA LEU A 319 3.12 -8.58 -0.84
C LEU A 319 2.65 -7.16 -1.16
N LEU A 320 2.48 -6.29 -0.15
CA LEU A 320 2.13 -4.89 -0.40
C LEU A 320 3.26 -4.09 -1.05
N VAL A 321 4.52 -4.46 -0.82
CA VAL A 321 5.68 -3.86 -1.49
C VAL A 321 6.19 -4.68 -2.67
N ASP A 322 5.61 -5.86 -2.92
CA ASP A 322 6.00 -6.74 -4.02
C ASP A 322 5.97 -6.06 -5.40
N PRO A 323 5.04 -5.16 -5.75
CA PRO A 323 5.12 -4.46 -7.03
C PRO A 323 6.43 -3.67 -7.20
N LEU A 324 6.92 -3.01 -6.14
CA LEU A 324 8.18 -2.26 -6.16
C LEU A 324 9.38 -3.22 -6.26
N VAL A 325 9.32 -4.31 -5.50
CA VAL A 325 10.37 -5.36 -5.53
C VAL A 325 10.39 -6.06 -6.88
N ALA A 326 9.26 -6.36 -7.50
CA ALA A 326 9.20 -7.01 -8.81
C ALA A 326 9.83 -6.15 -9.91
N THR A 327 9.72 -4.82 -9.81
CA THR A 327 10.41 -3.89 -10.71
C THR A 327 11.91 -3.85 -10.46
N ALA A 328 12.35 -3.89 -9.19
CA ALA A 328 13.76 -3.76 -8.79
C ALA A 328 14.56 -5.06 -8.88
N ASP A 329 13.96 -6.16 -8.44
CA ASP A 329 14.51 -7.51 -8.35
C ASP A 329 13.41 -8.56 -8.58
N PRO A 330 13.12 -8.91 -9.86
CA PRO A 330 12.13 -9.92 -10.20
C PRO A 330 12.40 -11.30 -9.59
N ALA A 331 13.67 -11.63 -9.32
CA ALA A 331 14.04 -12.92 -8.74
C ALA A 331 13.64 -12.98 -7.25
N ALA A 332 13.87 -11.90 -6.50
CA ALA A 332 13.40 -11.79 -5.11
C ALA A 332 11.86 -11.86 -5.04
N SER A 333 11.15 -11.12 -5.92
CA SER A 333 9.69 -11.19 -6.02
C SER A 333 9.20 -12.63 -6.28
N GLY A 334 9.78 -13.30 -7.27
CA GLY A 334 9.47 -14.69 -7.60
C GLY A 334 9.74 -15.67 -6.46
N ALA A 335 10.85 -15.48 -5.73
CA ALA A 335 11.22 -16.32 -4.60
C ALA A 335 10.18 -16.24 -3.47
N LEU A 336 9.74 -15.04 -3.07
CA LEU A 336 8.72 -14.90 -2.03
C LEU A 336 7.37 -15.49 -2.47
N ARG A 337 6.91 -15.15 -3.68
CA ARG A 337 5.64 -15.68 -4.21
C ARG A 337 5.64 -17.21 -4.23
N GLY A 338 6.72 -17.82 -4.72
CA GLY A 338 6.89 -19.27 -4.74
C GLY A 338 6.95 -19.90 -3.35
N ALA A 339 7.65 -19.26 -2.39
CA ALA A 339 7.71 -19.72 -1.01
C ALA A 339 6.35 -19.68 -0.32
N LEU A 340 5.58 -18.60 -0.51
CA LEU A 340 4.22 -18.45 0.04
C LEU A 340 3.26 -19.49 -0.56
N GLU A 341 3.27 -19.68 -1.87
CA GLU A 341 2.44 -20.69 -2.55
C GLU A 341 2.79 -22.11 -2.07
N SER A 342 4.09 -22.41 -1.98
CA SER A 342 4.56 -23.71 -1.49
C SER A 342 4.17 -23.96 -0.03
N ALA A 343 4.29 -22.96 0.85
CA ALA A 343 3.89 -23.05 2.24
C ALA A 343 2.37 -23.26 2.38
N GLN A 344 1.57 -22.53 1.61
CA GLN A 344 0.11 -22.68 1.61
C GLN A 344 -0.30 -24.06 1.11
N GLY A 345 0.25 -24.52 -0.02
CA GLY A 345 -0.05 -25.85 -0.56
C GLY A 345 0.41 -26.99 0.37
N MET A 346 1.53 -26.81 1.06
CA MET A 346 2.02 -27.75 2.08
C MET A 346 1.06 -27.82 3.27
N LEU A 347 0.61 -26.68 3.80
CA LEU A 347 -0.39 -26.65 4.87
C LEU A 347 -1.70 -27.31 4.41
N ASP A 348 -2.24 -26.90 3.26
CA ASP A 348 -3.48 -27.47 2.72
C ASP A 348 -3.41 -28.99 2.53
N GLY A 349 -2.23 -29.54 2.26
CA GLY A 349 -1.99 -30.98 2.18
C GLY A 349 -2.22 -31.76 3.48
N PHE A 350 -2.31 -31.09 4.64
CA PHE A 350 -2.70 -31.73 5.91
C PHE A 350 -4.21 -31.83 6.12
N LYS A 351 -5.03 -31.14 5.32
CA LYS A 351 -6.49 -31.17 5.50
C LYS A 351 -7.03 -32.58 5.25
N VAL A 352 -7.95 -32.99 6.11
CA VAL A 352 -8.73 -34.24 5.97
C VAL A 352 -10.18 -33.85 5.76
N GLU A 353 -10.77 -34.26 4.63
CA GLU A 353 -12.16 -33.93 4.28
C GLU A 353 -12.48 -32.41 4.29
N GLY A 354 -11.47 -31.59 4.01
CA GLY A 354 -11.60 -30.12 3.99
C GLY A 354 -11.43 -29.43 5.34
N ALA A 355 -11.22 -30.19 6.42
CA ALA A 355 -11.00 -29.67 7.77
C ALA A 355 -9.53 -29.81 8.21
N TRP A 356 -9.10 -28.94 9.13
CA TRP A 356 -7.81 -29.04 9.79
C TRP A 356 -7.85 -30.13 10.86
N PRO A 357 -7.00 -31.18 10.79
CA PRO A 357 -6.92 -32.14 11.87
C PRO A 357 -6.25 -31.53 13.11
N SER A 358 -6.41 -32.19 14.26
CA SER A 358 -5.67 -31.86 15.49
C SER A 358 -4.16 -31.92 15.24
N TYR A 359 -3.41 -30.99 15.84
CA TYR A 359 -1.96 -30.92 15.70
C TYR A 359 -1.21 -32.12 16.29
N ASP A 360 -1.83 -32.85 17.20
CA ASP A 360 -1.32 -34.13 17.70
C ASP A 360 -1.28 -35.23 16.63
N ALA A 361 -2.08 -35.10 15.57
CA ALA A 361 -2.03 -36.00 14.41
C ALA A 361 -0.87 -35.67 13.45
N VAL A 362 -0.21 -34.51 13.61
CA VAL A 362 0.94 -34.12 12.81
C VAL A 362 2.21 -34.65 13.46
N ASP A 363 2.81 -35.66 12.82
CA ASP A 363 4.05 -36.27 13.28
C ASP A 363 5.26 -35.32 13.21
N ALA A 364 6.39 -35.72 13.82
CA ALA A 364 7.60 -34.91 13.86
C ALA A 364 8.11 -34.53 12.45
N ALA A 365 7.94 -35.40 11.45
CA ALA A 365 8.32 -35.12 10.07
C ALA A 365 7.40 -34.05 9.43
N GLY A 366 6.10 -34.11 9.71
CA GLY A 366 5.13 -33.08 9.33
C GLY A 366 5.45 -31.73 9.97
N ARG A 367 5.74 -31.70 11.27
CA ARG A 367 6.13 -30.48 11.99
C ARG A 367 7.43 -29.88 11.44
N ALA A 368 8.42 -30.71 11.12
CA ALA A 368 9.65 -30.26 10.46
C ALA A 368 9.40 -29.70 9.05
N ARG A 369 8.43 -30.24 8.28
CA ARG A 369 8.03 -29.67 6.99
C ARG A 369 7.36 -28.30 7.14
N ILE A 370 6.54 -28.12 8.16
CA ILE A 370 5.95 -26.81 8.50
C ILE A 370 7.06 -25.82 8.83
N ALA A 371 7.99 -26.19 9.72
CA ALA A 371 9.13 -25.36 10.09
C ALA A 371 9.94 -24.92 8.87
N ALA A 372 10.30 -25.87 7.99
CA ALA A 372 11.08 -25.59 6.79
C ALA A 372 10.36 -24.66 5.81
N ALA A 373 9.04 -24.83 5.62
CA ALA A 373 8.27 -23.96 4.73
C ALA A 373 8.23 -22.52 5.24
N PHE A 374 7.99 -22.31 6.53
CA PHE A 374 8.01 -20.97 7.12
C PHE A 374 9.41 -20.36 7.16
N ALA A 375 10.47 -21.16 7.32
CA ALA A 375 11.84 -20.69 7.21
C ALA A 375 12.17 -20.18 5.80
N ALA A 376 11.70 -20.87 4.76
CA ALA A 376 11.86 -20.43 3.37
C ALA A 376 11.10 -19.12 3.10
N VAL A 377 9.89 -18.97 3.63
CA VAL A 377 9.13 -17.71 3.57
C VAL A 377 9.87 -16.59 4.30
N ALA A 378 10.45 -16.86 5.47
CA ALA A 378 11.20 -15.89 6.24
C ALA A 378 12.44 -15.39 5.49
N GLU A 379 13.21 -16.30 4.88
CA GLU A 379 14.39 -15.95 4.08
C GLU A 379 14.01 -15.11 2.86
N ALA A 380 12.98 -15.52 2.11
CA ALA A 380 12.54 -14.79 0.93
C ALA A 380 11.98 -13.39 1.27
N ALA A 381 11.19 -13.28 2.34
CA ALA A 381 10.64 -12.00 2.79
C ALA A 381 11.75 -11.06 3.32
N ALA A 382 12.78 -11.59 3.96
CA ALA A 382 13.90 -10.79 4.47
C ALA A 382 14.72 -10.11 3.34
N ALA A 383 14.73 -10.69 2.13
CA ALA A 383 15.42 -10.13 0.97
C ALA A 383 14.74 -8.88 0.37
N TYR A 384 13.45 -8.65 0.66
CA TYR A 384 12.69 -7.57 0.03
C TYR A 384 13.23 -6.18 0.37
N ASN A 385 13.54 -5.91 1.65
CA ASN A 385 14.02 -4.58 2.04
C ASN A 385 15.31 -4.21 1.31
N ALA A 386 16.25 -5.15 1.19
CA ALA A 386 17.50 -4.95 0.45
C ALA A 386 17.27 -4.69 -1.04
N ALA A 387 16.30 -5.39 -1.66
CA ALA A 387 15.99 -5.24 -3.08
C ALA A 387 15.53 -3.82 -3.47
N ILE A 388 14.89 -3.11 -2.54
CA ILE A 388 14.36 -1.75 -2.73
C ILE A 388 14.98 -0.71 -1.79
N GLY A 389 16.16 -1.00 -1.22
CA GLY A 389 16.96 0.00 -0.49
C GLY A 389 16.35 0.49 0.82
N LEU A 390 15.64 -0.39 1.55
CA LEU A 390 15.00 -0.11 2.84
C LEU A 390 15.79 -0.62 4.06
N GLU A 391 17.07 -0.95 3.91
CA GLU A 391 17.94 -1.42 5.00
C GLU A 391 18.25 -0.37 6.08
#